data_AF-A0A820HVS0-F1
#
_entry.id   AF-A0A820HVS0-F1
#
_cell.length_a   1.000
_cell.length_b   1.000
_cell.length_c   1.000
_cell.angle_alpha   90.00
_cell.angle_beta   90.00
_cell.angle_gamma   90.00
#
_symmetry.space_group_name_H-M   'P 1'
#
loop_
_entity.id
_entity.type
_entity.pdbx_description
1 polymer ?
#
loop_
_entity_poly.entity_id
_entity_poly.type
_entity_poly.pdbx_seq_one_letter_code
_entity_poly.pdbx_strand_id
1 'polypeptide(L)'
;MSRTSIILSCILITIFLINFSFASLLLIDRKNPCRAYGNASVYDITNLVKTWPITLDGPGFGGEYIYYWSCAGRTGICEDTDAAVCQQRTTELVPRWNAGNVSPQIWFGLFNGPEVHPDLTWDIVYPNYQSDPQLIYGTGIRVTVIHFIVDPKVEKPIITVDGELKYTEYSITVRGKCIGQPAINQTSFVRGYCDPQTGKVVPGPNMNDIQSYFQKL
;
A
#
# COMPACT_ATOMS: atom_id res chain seq x y z
N MET A 1 41.38 20.81 -10.90
CA MET A 1 39.94 21.00 -11.20
C MET A 1 39.66 22.49 -11.30
N SER A 2 39.10 22.97 -12.41
CA SER A 2 38.72 24.39 -12.52
C SER A 2 37.48 24.67 -11.67
N ARG A 3 37.33 25.91 -11.19
CA ARG A 3 36.13 26.37 -10.47
C ARG A 3 34.83 26.08 -11.25
N THR A 4 34.88 26.12 -12.58
CA THR A 4 33.76 25.80 -13.45
C THR A 4 33.34 24.33 -13.40
N SER A 5 34.27 23.38 -13.29
CA SER A 5 33.94 21.95 -13.18
C SER A 5 33.25 21.60 -11.85
N ILE A 6 33.60 22.28 -10.76
CA ILE A 6 32.98 22.05 -9.43
C ILE A 6 31.52 22.53 -9.45
N ILE A 7 31.27 23.72 -9.99
CA ILE A 7 29.92 24.30 -10.07
C ILE A 7 29.01 23.43 -10.94
N LEU A 8 29.50 22.94 -12.08
CA LEU A 8 28.72 22.08 -12.98
C LEU A 8 28.37 20.73 -12.32
N SER A 9 29.32 20.10 -11.61
CA SER A 9 29.03 18.87 -10.86
C SER A 9 28.01 19.08 -9.75
N CYS A 10 28.08 20.17 -8.99
CA CYS A 10 27.09 20.45 -7.95
C CYS A 10 25.68 20.68 -8.53
N ILE A 11 25.57 21.37 -9.67
CA ILE A 11 24.28 21.57 -10.36
C ILE A 11 23.73 20.23 -10.86
N LEU A 12 24.55 19.39 -11.48
CA LEU A 12 24.13 18.07 -11.96
C LEU A 12 23.72 17.15 -10.81
N ILE A 13 24.45 17.13 -9.69
CA ILE A 13 24.08 16.36 -8.50
C ILE A 13 22.76 16.88 -7.91
N THR A 14 22.54 18.19 -7.88
CA THR A 14 21.30 18.78 -7.36
C THR A 14 20.11 18.45 -8.26
N ILE A 15 20.26 18.55 -9.58
CA ILE A 15 19.22 18.16 -10.55
C ILE A 15 18.95 16.65 -10.46
N PHE A 16 19.99 15.83 -10.28
CA PHE A 16 19.84 14.40 -10.09
C PHE A 16 19.08 14.09 -8.80
N LEU A 17 19.44 14.70 -7.67
CA LEU A 17 18.78 14.47 -6.39
C LEU A 17 17.32 14.96 -6.35
N ILE A 18 16.98 16.07 -7.02
CA ILE A 18 15.60 16.59 -7.07
C ILE A 18 14.66 15.66 -7.84
N ASN A 19 15.17 14.89 -8.80
CA ASN A 19 14.37 13.94 -9.60
C ASN A 19 14.29 12.53 -8.98
N PHE A 20 14.82 12.29 -7.77
CA PHE A 20 14.84 10.95 -7.18
C PHE A 20 13.82 10.72 -6.06
N SER A 21 12.96 11.70 -5.76
CA SER A 21 12.01 11.62 -4.63
C SER A 21 10.56 11.81 -5.08
N PHE A 22 10.07 10.95 -5.98
CA PHE A 22 8.68 11.03 -6.43
C PHE A 22 7.67 10.37 -5.48
N ALA A 23 8.12 9.46 -4.61
CA ALA A 23 7.28 8.83 -3.60
C ALA A 23 7.26 9.64 -2.30
N SER A 24 6.06 10.05 -1.88
CA SER A 24 5.81 10.69 -0.59
C SER A 24 5.29 9.67 0.41
N LEU A 25 5.78 9.76 1.65
CA LEU A 25 5.23 9.00 2.77
C LEU A 25 3.85 9.57 3.12
N LEU A 26 2.84 8.71 3.16
CA LEU A 26 1.47 9.08 3.51
C LEU A 26 1.21 8.86 4.99
N LEU A 27 0.40 9.73 5.59
CA LEU A 27 -0.01 9.64 6.98
C LEU A 27 -1.24 8.73 7.09
N ILE A 28 -1.09 7.61 7.79
CA ILE A 28 -2.17 6.65 8.04
C ILE A 28 -3.22 7.24 9.01
N ASP A 29 -4.50 7.02 8.72
CA ASP A 29 -5.59 7.32 9.63
C ASP A 29 -5.61 6.34 10.82
N ARG A 30 -5.40 6.84 12.05
CA ARG A 30 -5.39 5.98 13.25
C ARG A 30 -6.73 5.31 13.54
N LYS A 31 -7.85 5.85 13.05
CA LYS A 31 -9.18 5.24 13.24
C LYS A 31 -9.53 4.26 12.14
N ASN A 32 -8.90 4.39 10.98
CA ASN A 32 -9.14 3.53 9.83
C ASN A 32 -7.81 3.22 9.11
N PRO A 33 -7.14 2.10 9.45
CA PRO A 33 -5.87 1.73 8.82
C PRO A 33 -5.97 1.48 7.31
N CYS A 34 -7.18 1.36 6.75
CA CYS A 34 -7.40 1.27 5.31
C CYS A 34 -7.40 2.64 4.60
N ARG A 35 -7.00 3.71 5.30
CA ARG A 35 -6.97 5.08 4.78
C ARG A 35 -5.66 5.77 5.14
N ALA A 36 -5.16 6.56 4.20
CA ALA A 36 -4.04 7.46 4.42
C ALA A 36 -4.26 8.84 3.77
N TYR A 37 -3.45 9.80 4.20
CA TYR A 37 -3.51 11.21 3.81
C TYR A 37 -2.15 11.68 3.31
N GLY A 38 -2.13 12.50 2.28
CA GLY A 38 -0.91 13.16 1.80
C GLY A 38 -1.23 14.33 0.90
N ASN A 39 -0.55 15.46 1.09
CA ASN A 39 -0.67 16.68 0.27
C ASN A 39 -2.12 17.05 -0.15
N ALA A 40 -3.00 17.27 0.84
CA ALA A 40 -4.43 17.56 0.64
C ALA A 40 -5.24 16.48 -0.09
N SER A 41 -4.68 15.31 -0.34
CA SER A 41 -5.34 14.17 -0.98
C SER A 41 -5.67 13.07 0.03
N VAL A 42 -6.67 12.26 -0.31
CA VAL A 42 -7.11 11.11 0.48
C VAL A 42 -6.96 9.86 -0.36
N TYR A 43 -6.42 8.86 0.29
CA TYR A 43 -6.22 7.54 -0.24
C TYR A 43 -7.02 6.57 0.63
N ASP A 44 -8.02 5.87 0.06
CA ASP A 44 -8.98 5.09 0.83
C ASP A 44 -9.36 3.78 0.14
N ILE A 45 -8.88 2.67 0.71
CA ILE A 45 -9.15 1.31 0.21
C ILE A 45 -10.20 0.57 1.05
N THR A 46 -10.91 1.26 1.96
CA THR A 46 -11.91 0.64 2.86
C THR A 46 -12.93 -0.16 2.05
N ASN A 47 -13.38 0.40 0.94
CA ASN A 47 -14.35 -0.20 0.02
C ASN A 47 -13.69 -0.89 -1.18
N LEU A 48 -12.39 -1.23 -1.13
CA LEU A 48 -11.72 -1.93 -2.23
C LEU A 48 -12.44 -3.23 -2.59
N VAL A 49 -12.90 -3.93 -1.55
CA VAL A 49 -13.66 -5.18 -1.64
C VAL A 49 -14.92 -5.09 -0.78
N LYS A 50 -15.89 -5.97 -1.05
CA LYS A 50 -17.15 -5.98 -0.28
C LYS A 50 -16.98 -6.54 1.13
N THR A 51 -16.07 -7.50 1.29
CA THR A 51 -15.86 -8.23 2.55
C THR A 51 -14.37 -8.41 2.76
N TRP A 52 -13.89 -8.06 3.95
CA TRP A 52 -12.55 -8.33 4.43
C TRP A 52 -12.57 -9.47 5.47
N PRO A 53 -11.49 -10.26 5.62
CA PRO A 53 -10.32 -10.34 4.72
C PRO A 53 -10.72 -10.90 3.35
N ILE A 54 -9.90 -10.67 2.33
CA ILE A 54 -10.01 -11.39 1.06
C ILE A 54 -9.09 -12.60 1.03
N THR A 55 -9.48 -13.57 0.22
CA THR A 55 -8.71 -14.78 -0.07
C THR A 55 -8.16 -14.68 -1.48
N LEU A 56 -6.86 -14.92 -1.63
CA LEU A 56 -6.13 -14.89 -2.88
C LEU A 56 -5.33 -16.18 -3.02
N ASP A 57 -5.47 -16.88 -4.14
CA ASP A 57 -4.59 -17.98 -4.48
C ASP A 57 -3.36 -17.44 -5.21
N GLY A 58 -2.19 -18.02 -4.93
CA GLY A 58 -0.99 -17.64 -5.65
C GLY A 58 0.25 -18.45 -5.33
N PRO A 59 1.32 -18.23 -6.12
CA PRO A 59 2.58 -18.91 -5.92
C PRO A 59 3.25 -18.43 -4.63
N GLY A 60 4.02 -19.31 -4.01
CA GLY A 60 4.93 -18.98 -2.92
C GLY A 60 6.17 -19.87 -2.98
N PHE A 61 7.10 -19.67 -2.05
CA PHE A 61 8.29 -20.51 -2.03
C PHE A 61 7.91 -21.97 -1.68
N GLY A 62 8.20 -22.89 -2.60
CA GLY A 62 7.94 -24.32 -2.40
C GLY A 62 6.51 -24.78 -2.69
N GLY A 63 5.67 -23.99 -3.37
CA GLY A 63 4.37 -24.45 -3.87
C GLY A 63 3.30 -23.38 -3.98
N GLU A 64 2.04 -23.82 -4.10
CA GLU A 64 0.86 -22.96 -4.13
C GLU A 64 0.35 -22.67 -2.72
N TYR A 65 -0.03 -21.42 -2.49
CA TYR A 65 -0.51 -20.92 -1.20
C TYR A 65 -1.82 -20.15 -1.36
N ILE A 66 -2.54 -20.10 -0.26
CA ILE A 66 -3.67 -19.21 -0.02
C ILE A 66 -3.17 -18.05 0.83
N TYR A 67 -3.42 -16.84 0.35
CA TYR A 67 -3.12 -15.59 1.04
C TYR A 67 -4.42 -14.94 1.50
N TYR A 68 -4.44 -14.52 2.76
CA TYR A 68 -5.54 -13.78 3.34
C TYR A 68 -5.06 -12.36 3.62
N TRP A 69 -5.66 -11.37 2.98
CA TRP A 69 -5.28 -9.98 3.14
C TRP A 69 -6.42 -9.17 3.75
N SER A 70 -6.10 -8.35 4.76
CA SER A 70 -6.98 -7.35 5.35
C SER A 70 -6.22 -6.05 5.60
N CYS A 71 -6.72 -4.94 5.05
CA CYS A 71 -6.14 -3.62 5.27
C CYS A 71 -6.29 -3.11 6.72
N ALA A 72 -7.20 -3.72 7.51
CA ALA A 72 -7.40 -3.41 8.92
C ALA A 72 -6.91 -4.51 9.86
N GLY A 73 -6.20 -5.50 9.31
CA GLY A 73 -5.72 -6.65 10.07
C GLY A 73 -6.84 -7.63 10.37
N ARG A 74 -6.64 -8.50 11.37
CA ARG A 74 -7.64 -9.49 11.80
C ARG A 74 -8.10 -10.41 10.66
N THR A 75 -7.15 -11.05 9.99
CA THR A 75 -7.50 -12.11 9.02
C THR A 75 -8.32 -13.23 9.66
N GLY A 76 -8.20 -13.44 10.98
CA GLY A 76 -8.82 -14.57 11.68
C GLY A 76 -8.19 -15.92 11.32
N ILE A 77 -7.12 -15.89 10.52
CA ILE A 77 -6.42 -17.08 10.02
C ILE A 77 -5.11 -17.28 10.78
N CYS A 78 -4.26 -16.25 10.85
CA CYS A 78 -3.11 -16.30 11.76
C CYS A 78 -3.55 -16.07 13.20
N GLU A 79 -2.74 -16.55 14.14
CA GLU A 79 -2.90 -16.27 15.57
C GLU A 79 -2.66 -14.79 15.89
N ASP A 80 -1.82 -14.11 15.11
CA ASP A 80 -1.55 -12.69 15.26
C ASP A 80 -2.77 -11.85 14.85
N THR A 81 -3.35 -11.15 15.83
CA THR A 81 -4.53 -10.29 15.64
C THR A 81 -4.26 -9.05 14.77
N ASP A 82 -2.99 -8.66 14.63
CA ASP A 82 -2.56 -7.50 13.82
C ASP A 82 -2.06 -7.91 12.43
N ALA A 83 -2.09 -9.20 12.09
CA ALA A 83 -1.70 -9.68 10.76
C ALA A 83 -2.57 -9.03 9.68
N ALA A 84 -1.93 -8.24 8.82
CA ALA A 84 -2.52 -7.73 7.58
C ALA A 84 -2.56 -8.83 6.53
N VAL A 85 -1.52 -9.66 6.45
CA VAL A 85 -1.40 -10.74 5.48
C VAL A 85 -1.04 -12.05 6.16
N CYS A 86 -1.82 -13.08 5.86
CA CYS A 86 -1.58 -14.45 6.31
C CYS A 86 -1.41 -15.38 5.13
N GLN A 87 -0.37 -16.20 5.15
CA GLN A 87 -0.10 -17.22 4.15
C GLN A 87 -0.40 -18.61 4.74
N GLN A 88 -1.02 -19.46 3.94
CA GLN A 88 -1.33 -20.85 4.28
C GLN A 88 -1.08 -21.73 3.06
N ARG A 89 -0.40 -22.87 3.23
CA ARG A 89 -0.17 -23.78 2.11
C ARG A 89 -1.48 -24.43 1.68
N THR A 90 -1.71 -24.56 0.38
CA THR A 90 -2.94 -25.17 -0.15
C THR A 90 -3.12 -26.63 0.28
N THR A 91 -2.01 -27.37 0.40
CA THR A 91 -2.01 -28.80 0.76
C THR A 91 -2.00 -29.06 2.26
N GLU A 92 -1.71 -28.05 3.09
CA GLU A 92 -1.52 -28.20 4.54
C GLU A 92 -2.28 -27.07 5.25
N LEU A 93 -3.37 -27.42 5.96
CA LEU A 93 -4.20 -26.42 6.66
C LEU A 93 -3.50 -25.78 7.88
N VAL A 94 -2.41 -26.40 8.32
CA VAL A 94 -1.50 -25.99 9.38
C VAL A 94 -0.10 -26.41 8.93
N PRO A 95 0.93 -25.55 9.01
CA PRO A 95 0.95 -24.25 9.69
C PRO A 95 0.50 -23.06 8.85
N ARG A 96 0.22 -21.94 9.53
CA ARG A 96 -0.17 -20.64 8.95
C ARG A 96 0.86 -19.61 9.35
N TRP A 97 1.11 -18.66 8.47
CA TRP A 97 2.25 -17.78 8.57
C TRP A 97 1.84 -16.33 8.44
N ASN A 98 2.19 -15.51 9.44
CA ASN A 98 2.04 -14.07 9.34
C ASN A 98 3.10 -13.51 8.37
N ALA A 99 2.64 -12.89 7.28
CA ALA A 99 3.45 -12.34 6.20
C ALA A 99 3.51 -10.79 6.22
N GLY A 100 2.87 -10.13 7.19
CA GLY A 100 2.90 -8.68 7.33
C GLY A 100 1.88 -8.18 8.37
N ASN A 101 2.26 -7.17 9.16
CA ASN A 101 1.40 -6.57 10.18
C ASN A 101 0.87 -5.19 9.76
N VAL A 102 -0.33 -4.85 10.23
CA VAL A 102 -0.92 -3.51 10.04
C VAL A 102 -0.12 -2.46 10.80
N SER A 103 0.47 -2.80 11.94
CA SER A 103 1.34 -1.91 12.69
C SER A 103 2.74 -2.49 12.82
N PRO A 104 3.78 -1.89 12.17
CA PRO A 104 3.76 -0.59 11.48
C PRO A 104 3.61 -0.70 9.96
N GLN A 105 2.42 -0.45 9.40
CA GLN A 105 2.28 -0.30 7.95
C GLN A 105 2.86 1.04 7.47
N ILE A 106 3.27 1.09 6.20
CA ILE A 106 3.87 2.28 5.57
C ILE A 106 3.21 2.47 4.21
N TRP A 107 2.77 3.69 3.91
CA TRP A 107 2.09 4.01 2.66
C TRP A 107 2.93 4.98 1.85
N PHE A 108 3.15 4.67 0.58
CA PHE A 108 3.90 5.47 -0.37
C PHE A 108 3.00 5.88 -1.53
N GLY A 109 2.99 7.16 -1.89
CA GLY A 109 2.21 7.63 -3.04
C GLY A 109 2.84 8.83 -3.72
N LEU A 110 2.50 9.06 -5.00
CA LEU A 110 3.05 10.17 -5.76
C LEU A 110 2.48 11.53 -5.33
N PHE A 111 3.35 12.52 -5.25
CA PHE A 111 2.97 13.92 -5.03
C PHE A 111 2.25 14.45 -6.29
N ASN A 112 1.05 15.02 -6.14
CA ASN A 112 0.18 15.48 -7.26
C ASN A 112 -0.31 14.37 -8.21
N GLY A 113 -0.33 13.12 -7.73
CA GLY A 113 -0.55 11.88 -8.49
C GLY A 113 -1.22 12.00 -9.87
N PRO A 114 -2.52 12.26 -9.98
CA PRO A 114 -3.24 12.20 -11.27
C PRO A 114 -3.07 13.46 -12.14
N GLU A 115 -2.55 14.56 -11.60
CA GLU A 115 -2.39 15.84 -12.29
C GLU A 115 -1.14 15.84 -13.17
N VAL A 116 -0.15 15.02 -12.78
CA VAL A 116 1.17 14.94 -13.41
C VAL A 116 1.40 13.60 -14.11
N HIS A 117 0.78 12.52 -13.62
CA HIS A 117 1.00 11.18 -14.16
C HIS A 117 -0.32 10.50 -14.56
N PRO A 118 -0.49 10.12 -15.86
CA PRO A 118 -1.64 9.34 -16.30
C PRO A 118 -1.62 7.91 -15.72
N ASP A 119 -0.43 7.42 -15.33
CA ASP A 119 -0.20 6.10 -14.75
C ASP A 119 0.14 6.25 -13.26
N LEU A 120 -0.86 6.58 -12.44
CA LEU A 120 -0.68 6.72 -11.00
C LEU A 120 -0.42 5.35 -10.35
N THR A 121 0.73 5.22 -9.68
CA THR A 121 1.06 4.08 -8.82
C THR A 121 1.33 4.52 -7.39
N TRP A 122 1.13 3.58 -6.47
CA TRP A 122 1.31 3.78 -5.04
C TRP A 122 1.35 2.43 -4.33
N ASP A 123 1.96 2.40 -3.14
CA ASP A 123 2.29 1.15 -2.46
C ASP A 123 1.92 1.19 -0.99
N ILE A 124 1.56 0.03 -0.44
CA ILE A 124 1.44 -0.21 0.99
C ILE A 124 2.43 -1.30 1.39
N VAL A 125 3.22 -1.06 2.41
CA VAL A 125 4.18 -2.01 2.96
C VAL A 125 3.71 -2.44 4.34
N TYR A 126 3.55 -3.75 4.53
CA TYR A 126 3.20 -4.42 5.78
C TYR A 126 4.39 -5.22 6.30
N PRO A 127 5.29 -4.61 7.08
CA PRO A 127 6.39 -5.33 7.72
C PRO A 127 5.88 -6.14 8.91
N ASN A 128 6.55 -7.26 9.17
CA ASN A 128 6.38 -8.08 10.35
C ASN A 128 7.75 -8.53 10.83
N TYR A 129 8.07 -8.19 12.08
CA TYR A 129 9.26 -8.70 12.75
C TYR A 129 8.89 -9.93 13.56
N GLN A 130 9.35 -11.11 13.13
CA GLN A 130 9.06 -12.35 13.83
C GLN A 130 10.14 -12.64 14.87
N SER A 131 9.78 -12.57 16.15
CA SER A 131 10.69 -12.83 17.27
C SER A 131 10.66 -14.27 17.77
N ASP A 132 9.65 -15.08 17.40
CA ASP A 132 9.56 -16.48 17.84
C ASP A 132 10.30 -17.41 16.86
N PRO A 133 11.45 -18.00 17.25
CA PRO A 133 12.23 -18.87 16.39
C PRO A 133 11.58 -20.24 16.12
N GLN A 134 10.55 -20.65 16.86
CA GLN A 134 9.93 -21.98 16.69
C GLN A 134 8.96 -22.05 15.50
N LEU A 135 8.44 -20.91 15.05
CA LEU A 135 7.47 -20.82 13.95
C LEU A 135 8.12 -20.59 12.58
N ILE A 136 9.45 -20.61 12.50
CA ILE A 136 10.18 -20.15 11.30
C ILE A 136 11.29 -21.10 10.90
N TYR A 137 11.34 -21.38 9.59
CA TYR A 137 12.59 -21.73 8.90
C TYR A 137 13.49 -20.48 8.74
N GLY A 138 13.79 -19.78 9.83
CA GLY A 138 14.71 -18.63 9.89
C GLY A 138 14.21 -17.44 10.73
N THR A 139 15.02 -16.94 11.67
CA THR A 139 14.79 -15.63 12.31
C THR A 139 14.78 -14.53 11.24
N GLY A 140 13.76 -13.65 11.20
CA GLY A 140 13.76 -12.64 10.15
C GLY A 140 12.58 -11.68 10.11
N ILE A 141 12.64 -10.81 9.10
CA ILE A 141 11.60 -9.85 8.74
C ILE A 141 10.83 -10.44 7.58
N ARG A 142 9.50 -10.46 7.70
CA ARG A 142 8.58 -10.72 6.60
C ARG A 142 7.92 -9.42 6.19
N VAL A 143 7.81 -9.17 4.90
CA VAL A 143 7.25 -7.92 4.39
C VAL A 143 6.31 -8.26 3.25
N THR A 144 5.05 -7.85 3.35
CA THR A 144 4.17 -7.84 2.19
C THR A 144 4.11 -6.43 1.61
N VAL A 145 4.34 -6.32 0.30
CA VAL A 145 4.16 -5.09 -0.46
C VAL A 145 2.92 -5.23 -1.34
N ILE A 146 1.99 -4.30 -1.21
CA ILE A 146 0.82 -4.19 -2.08
C ILE A 146 1.07 -3.06 -3.08
N HIS A 147 1.14 -3.41 -4.37
CA HIS A 147 1.31 -2.46 -5.46
C HIS A 147 -0.04 -2.08 -6.05
N PHE A 148 -0.37 -0.81 -6.07
CA PHE A 148 -1.60 -0.32 -6.67
C PHE A 148 -1.29 0.38 -8.00
N ILE A 149 -1.95 -0.08 -9.06
CA ILE A 149 -1.77 0.42 -10.42
C ILE A 149 -3.12 0.94 -10.93
N VAL A 150 -3.23 2.26 -11.08
CA VAL A 150 -4.42 2.88 -11.65
C VAL A 150 -4.43 2.61 -13.16
N ASP A 151 -5.39 1.82 -13.61
CA ASP A 151 -5.54 1.45 -15.03
C ASP A 151 -6.97 1.79 -15.49
N PRO A 152 -7.17 2.86 -16.29
CA PRO A 152 -8.49 3.29 -16.72
C PRO A 152 -9.22 2.29 -17.62
N LYS A 153 -8.53 1.27 -18.14
CA LYS A 153 -9.11 0.21 -18.98
C LYS A 153 -9.68 -0.95 -18.16
N VAL A 154 -9.35 -1.01 -16.86
CA VAL A 154 -9.76 -2.10 -15.96
C VAL A 154 -10.90 -1.60 -15.07
N GLU A 155 -12.15 -1.77 -15.53
CA GLU A 155 -13.34 -1.21 -14.86
C GLU A 155 -13.56 -1.75 -13.44
N LYS A 156 -13.17 -3.00 -13.16
CA LYS A 156 -13.26 -3.63 -11.83
C LYS A 156 -11.88 -3.96 -11.30
N PRO A 157 -11.57 -3.69 -10.02
CA PRO A 157 -10.29 -4.05 -9.43
C PRO A 157 -9.97 -5.53 -9.62
N ILE A 158 -8.75 -5.82 -10.05
CA ILE A 158 -8.16 -7.15 -10.13
C ILE A 158 -7.07 -7.20 -9.07
N ILE A 159 -7.09 -8.22 -8.22
CA ILE A 159 -6.11 -8.41 -7.15
C ILE A 159 -5.41 -9.73 -7.41
N THR A 160 -4.08 -9.70 -7.51
CA THR A 160 -3.24 -10.87 -7.82
C THR A 160 -2.07 -10.96 -6.87
N VAL A 161 -1.68 -12.18 -6.52
CA VAL A 161 -0.40 -12.44 -5.86
C VAL A 161 0.64 -12.62 -6.95
N ASP A 162 1.65 -11.76 -6.97
CA ASP A 162 2.70 -11.80 -7.99
C ASP A 162 3.80 -12.81 -7.61
N GLY A 163 3.99 -13.03 -6.30
CA GLY A 163 4.83 -14.09 -5.77
C GLY A 163 5.50 -13.73 -4.45
N GLU A 164 6.54 -14.49 -4.15
CA GLU A 164 7.29 -14.43 -2.90
C GLU A 164 8.80 -14.56 -3.17
N LEU A 165 9.60 -13.68 -2.56
CA LEU A 165 11.02 -13.92 -2.31
C LEU A 165 11.16 -14.74 -1.03
N LYS A 166 11.83 -15.90 -1.17
CA LYS A 166 12.07 -16.94 -0.16
C LYS A 166 11.78 -16.53 1.29
N TYR A 167 10.53 -16.70 1.71
CA TYR A 167 10.00 -16.51 3.06
C TYR A 167 10.15 -15.10 3.65
N THR A 168 10.49 -14.08 2.85
CA THR A 168 10.83 -12.74 3.34
C THR A 168 10.01 -11.63 2.71
N GLU A 169 9.74 -11.67 1.41
CA GLU A 169 9.03 -10.60 0.72
C GLU A 169 7.90 -11.18 -0.10
N TYR A 170 6.71 -10.59 0.01
CA TYR A 170 5.51 -11.03 -0.67
C TYR A 170 4.98 -9.86 -1.48
N SER A 171 4.52 -10.12 -2.70
CA SER A 171 4.05 -9.07 -3.59
C SER A 171 2.61 -9.36 -4.05
N ILE A 172 1.74 -8.38 -3.87
CA ILE A 172 0.35 -8.41 -4.31
C ILE A 172 0.11 -7.17 -5.17
N THR A 173 -0.45 -7.35 -6.36
CA THR A 173 -0.87 -6.23 -7.23
C THR A 173 -2.38 -6.02 -7.15
N VAL A 174 -2.79 -4.77 -7.00
CA VAL A 174 -4.15 -4.28 -7.15
C VAL A 174 -4.20 -3.38 -8.38
N ARG A 175 -4.88 -3.81 -9.44
CA ARG A 175 -5.02 -3.04 -10.67
C ARG A 175 -6.47 -2.68 -10.92
N GLY A 176 -6.76 -1.43 -11.22
CA GLY A 176 -8.10 -1.01 -11.59
C GLY A 176 -8.22 0.48 -11.84
N LYS A 177 -9.33 0.87 -12.46
CA LYS A 177 -9.66 2.27 -12.73
C LYS A 177 -9.93 3.05 -11.46
N CYS A 178 -10.59 2.42 -10.48
CA CYS A 178 -10.88 3.00 -9.18
C CYS A 178 -10.52 1.99 -8.09
N ILE A 179 -9.46 2.30 -7.35
CA ILE A 179 -8.82 1.43 -6.36
C ILE A 179 -8.44 2.22 -5.10
N GLY A 180 -9.14 3.33 -4.83
CA GLY A 180 -8.93 4.14 -3.63
C GLY A 180 -7.97 5.30 -3.80
N GLN A 181 -7.53 5.58 -5.04
CA GLN A 181 -6.64 6.70 -5.33
C GLN A 181 -7.38 8.05 -5.21
N PRO A 182 -6.64 9.17 -5.08
CA PRO A 182 -7.22 10.50 -5.04
C PRO A 182 -7.91 10.83 -6.36
N ALA A 183 -9.04 11.54 -6.29
CA ALA A 183 -9.81 11.91 -7.46
C ALA A 183 -9.67 13.41 -7.78
N ILE A 184 -9.31 13.74 -9.03
CA ILE A 184 -9.23 15.12 -9.49
C ILE A 184 -10.56 15.56 -10.07
N ASN A 185 -11.04 16.73 -9.61
CA ASN A 185 -12.06 17.49 -10.31
C ASN A 185 -11.38 18.74 -10.88
N GLN A 186 -11.59 19.04 -12.16
CA GLN A 186 -10.87 20.04 -12.99
C GLN A 186 -10.92 21.50 -12.48
N THR A 187 -11.55 21.75 -11.33
CA THR A 187 -11.86 23.10 -10.82
C THR A 187 -11.45 23.34 -9.36
N SER A 188 -10.93 22.34 -8.63
CA SER A 188 -10.59 22.51 -7.22
C SER A 188 -9.52 21.54 -6.73
N PHE A 189 -8.65 22.02 -5.83
CA PHE A 189 -7.78 21.18 -5.00
C PHE A 189 -8.55 19.96 -4.46
N VAL A 190 -7.99 18.78 -4.70
CA VAL A 190 -8.58 17.46 -4.43
C VAL A 190 -9.13 17.38 -3.01
N ARG A 191 -10.39 16.91 -2.88
CA ARG A 191 -11.02 16.58 -1.58
C ARG A 191 -11.84 15.30 -1.70
N GLY A 192 -11.28 14.26 -2.32
CA GLY A 192 -12.00 13.02 -2.57
C GLY A 192 -11.12 11.90 -3.10
N TYR A 193 -11.72 10.73 -3.23
CA TYR A 193 -11.09 9.52 -3.75
C TYR A 193 -12.03 8.83 -4.73
N CYS A 194 -11.49 7.98 -5.62
CA CYS A 194 -12.36 7.12 -6.43
C CYS A 194 -12.76 5.89 -5.63
N ASP A 195 -14.05 5.76 -5.33
CA ASP A 195 -14.60 4.62 -4.61
C ASP A 195 -14.53 3.35 -5.50
N PRO A 196 -13.87 2.27 -5.04
CA PRO A 196 -13.66 1.08 -5.86
C PRO A 196 -14.90 0.25 -6.19
N GLN A 197 -15.97 0.34 -5.40
CA GLN A 197 -17.22 -0.39 -5.66
C GLN A 197 -18.10 0.32 -6.68
N THR A 198 -18.13 1.65 -6.61
CA THR A 198 -19.04 2.46 -7.43
C THR A 198 -18.37 3.04 -8.66
N GLY A 199 -17.04 3.12 -8.68
CA GLY A 199 -16.27 3.81 -9.71
C GLY A 199 -16.52 5.33 -9.71
N LYS A 200 -17.15 5.87 -8.66
CA LYS A 200 -17.48 7.28 -8.55
C LYS A 200 -16.51 7.99 -7.63
N VAL A 201 -16.32 9.28 -7.90
CA VAL A 201 -15.60 10.17 -7.00
C VAL A 201 -16.48 10.47 -5.79
N VAL A 202 -15.97 10.15 -4.60
CA VAL A 202 -16.64 10.41 -3.32
C VAL A 202 -15.87 11.51 -2.57
N PRO A 203 -16.55 12.49 -1.96
CA PRO A 203 -15.89 13.47 -1.11
C PRO A 203 -15.14 12.79 0.04
N GLY A 204 -13.91 13.23 0.28
CA GLY A 204 -13.12 12.87 1.44
C GLY A 204 -13.63 13.57 2.69
N PRO A 205 -13.16 13.16 3.89
CA PRO A 205 -13.47 13.86 5.14
C PRO A 205 -13.11 15.34 5.07
N ASN A 206 -13.84 16.18 5.81
CA ASN A 206 -13.67 17.63 5.77
C ASN A 206 -12.26 18.01 6.28
N MET A 207 -11.64 19.01 5.65
CA MET A 207 -10.29 19.46 5.99
C MET A 207 -10.17 19.95 7.44
N ASN A 208 -11.26 20.47 8.02
CA ASN A 208 -11.32 20.84 9.43
C ASN A 208 -11.21 19.62 10.36
N ASP A 209 -11.74 18.46 9.95
CA ASP A 209 -11.62 17.21 10.71
C ASP A 209 -10.17 16.72 10.66
N ILE A 210 -9.50 16.89 9.51
CA ILE A 210 -8.09 16.55 9.31
C ILE A 210 -7.18 17.52 10.10
N GLN A 211 -7.40 18.84 10.02
CA GLN A 211 -6.61 19.84 10.73
C GLN A 211 -6.75 19.74 12.25
N SER A 212 -7.96 19.50 12.76
CA SER A 212 -8.18 19.29 14.19
C SER A 212 -7.51 18.01 14.71
N TYR A 213 -7.30 17.03 13.84
CA TYR A 213 -6.52 15.83 14.13
C TYR A 213 -5.02 16.14 14.20
N PHE A 214 -4.49 16.94 13.26
CA PHE A 214 -3.10 17.39 13.27
C PHE A 214 -2.73 18.27 14.48
N GLN A 215 -3.66 19.07 14.99
CA GLN A 215 -3.43 19.91 16.18
C GLN A 215 -3.36 19.13 17.50
N LYS A 216 -3.72 17.84 17.49
CA LYS A 216 -3.70 16.97 18.68
C LYS A 216 -2.51 16.01 18.72
N LEU A 217 -1.59 16.12 17.76
CA LEU A 217 -0.31 15.41 17.71
C LEU A 217 0.79 16.27 18.33
#